data_AF-A0A8J6GUL5-F1
#
_entry.id   AF-A0A8J6GUL5-F1
#
_cell.length_a   1.000
_cell.length_b   1.000
_cell.length_c   1.000
_cell.angle_alpha   90.00
_cell.angle_beta   90.00
_cell.angle_gamma   90.00
#
_symmetry.space_group_name_H-M   'P 1'
#
loop_
_entity.id
_entity.type
_entity.pdbx_description
1 polymer ?
#
loop_
_entity_poly.entity_id
_entity_poly.type
_entity_poly.pdbx_seq_one_letter_code
_entity_poly.pdbx_strand_id
1 'polypeptide(L)'
;MSPQNFEFHLPLAPEELLKSRGVNQYVVQEVLPVKELPSQLRAFQSAFWAQGPLAMLEHFDIVYSILHHFRSIDPGLKEDTLEFLIKVVSCHSQKLPSILDDATLSVSDRTAHLNTLKMNCYALIRLLESFENMTSQMSLINLDGGGRENPTISHQKNCSTREAVAHLLGVALVRYNHMFSATVKITQMLQHFEHLPSVLVTAVSLWATDYGMKSIVGEIVREIGQKCPQELSRDTAGTKSFAAFLTELAERIPAVLMSSMCILLDHLGEENYVMRNAVLAAMAEMVLQDLKGDQLEETARETIDQFLDILQAHVHDVNSFVRSRVFQLFTRIVQQKVLPLHRFQAVVALAVGRLADKSVLVCKNAIQLLASFLANNPFSCKLSDADLAGPLQKEIQKLQDMRAQRRPLVLLQH
;
A
#
# COMPACT_ATOMS: atom_id res chain seq x y z
N MET A 1 -12.69 -24.65 42.44
CA MET A 1 -13.51 -23.44 42.19
C MET A 1 -14.41 -23.74 41.01
N SER A 2 -15.66 -23.27 41.05
CA SER A 2 -16.69 -23.54 40.04
C SER A 2 -16.17 -23.19 38.63
N PRO A 3 -16.55 -23.94 37.57
CA PRO A 3 -16.26 -23.49 36.22
C PRO A 3 -16.93 -22.13 36.05
N GLN A 4 -16.14 -21.13 35.66
CA GLN A 4 -16.60 -19.77 35.46
C GLN A 4 -17.62 -19.78 34.31
N ASN A 5 -18.90 -19.90 34.65
CA ASN A 5 -20.03 -19.83 33.73
C ASN A 5 -20.28 -18.38 33.30
N PHE A 6 -19.25 -17.69 32.81
CA PHE A 6 -19.41 -16.41 32.15
C PHE A 6 -18.86 -16.46 30.73
N GLU A 7 -19.30 -15.52 29.90
CA GLU A 7 -18.71 -15.21 28.61
C GLU A 7 -18.08 -13.82 28.67
N PHE A 8 -16.83 -13.72 28.22
CA PHE A 8 -16.19 -12.44 28.00
C PHE A 8 -16.59 -11.93 26.60
N HIS A 9 -17.34 -10.84 26.56
CA HIS A 9 -17.67 -10.13 25.33
C HIS A 9 -16.68 -8.98 25.15
N LEU A 10 -16.04 -8.89 23.99
CA LEU A 10 -15.10 -7.82 23.67
C LEU A 10 -15.84 -6.47 23.66
N PRO A 11 -15.51 -5.54 24.56
CA PRO A 11 -16.21 -4.26 24.65
C PRO A 11 -15.69 -3.28 23.59
N LEU A 12 -16.54 -2.34 23.18
CA LEU A 12 -16.11 -1.21 22.33
C LEU A 12 -15.48 -0.09 23.16
N ALA A 13 -15.90 0.06 24.42
CA ALA A 13 -15.36 1.02 25.37
C ALA A 13 -15.10 0.34 26.74
N PRO A 14 -14.00 0.66 27.46
CA PRO A 14 -13.67 0.00 28.71
C PRO A 14 -14.79 0.03 29.76
N GLU A 15 -15.55 1.11 29.81
CA GLU A 15 -16.64 1.33 30.77
C GLU A 15 -17.79 0.33 30.59
N GLU A 16 -17.88 -0.33 29.43
CA GLU A 16 -18.87 -1.38 29.19
C GLU A 16 -18.61 -2.62 30.06
N LEU A 17 -17.38 -2.82 30.52
CA LEU A 17 -17.03 -3.92 31.43
C LEU A 17 -17.48 -3.67 32.87
N LEU A 18 -17.93 -2.47 33.23
CA LEU A 18 -18.45 -2.14 34.57
C LEU A 18 -19.95 -2.44 34.72
N LYS A 19 -20.64 -2.75 33.62
CA LYS A 19 -22.10 -2.95 33.62
C LYS A 19 -22.45 -4.26 32.94
N SER A 20 -23.27 -5.07 33.60
CA SER A 20 -23.86 -6.25 32.96
C SER A 20 -24.85 -5.82 31.86
N ARG A 21 -24.69 -6.35 30.65
CA ARG A 21 -25.64 -6.21 29.53
C ARG A 21 -26.36 -7.51 29.20
N GLY A 22 -26.11 -8.59 29.95
CA GLY A 22 -26.67 -9.91 29.70
C GLY A 22 -26.40 -10.90 30.81
N VAL A 23 -27.14 -12.02 30.79
CA VAL A 23 -26.95 -13.15 31.71
C VAL A 23 -25.60 -13.80 31.43
N ASN A 24 -24.87 -14.16 32.49
CA ASN A 24 -23.55 -14.81 32.39
C ASN A 24 -22.50 -13.98 31.63
N GLN A 25 -22.59 -12.66 31.63
CA GLN A 25 -21.54 -11.80 31.07
C GLN A 25 -20.48 -11.49 32.13
N TYR A 26 -19.20 -11.53 31.73
CA TYR A 26 -18.12 -11.02 32.58
C TYR A 26 -18.30 -9.53 32.88
N VAL A 27 -18.17 -9.15 34.14
CA VAL A 27 -18.17 -7.76 34.61
C VAL A 27 -17.01 -7.60 35.58
N VAL A 28 -16.30 -6.48 35.46
CA VAL A 28 -15.27 -6.07 36.41
C VAL A 28 -15.94 -5.86 37.76
N GLN A 29 -15.49 -6.61 38.76
CA GLN A 29 -16.05 -6.59 40.11
C GLN A 29 -15.51 -5.40 40.90
N GLU A 30 -14.22 -5.11 40.75
CA GLU A 30 -13.54 -4.08 41.52
C GLU A 30 -12.54 -3.28 40.68
N VAL A 31 -12.55 -1.95 40.87
CA VAL A 31 -11.48 -1.07 40.39
C VAL A 31 -10.56 -0.78 41.57
N LEU A 32 -9.39 -1.44 41.56
CA LEU A 32 -8.45 -1.45 42.67
C LEU A 32 -7.76 -0.08 42.86
N PRO A 33 -7.52 0.36 44.10
CA PRO A 33 -6.77 1.58 44.37
C PRO A 33 -5.33 1.51 43.84
N VAL A 34 -4.81 2.63 43.33
CA VAL A 34 -3.45 2.75 42.76
C VAL A 34 -2.36 2.17 43.68
N LYS A 35 -2.50 2.34 45.00
CA LYS A 35 -1.52 1.87 46.00
C LYS A 35 -1.40 0.35 46.07
N GLU A 36 -2.44 -0.39 45.69
CA GLU A 36 -2.51 -1.84 45.79
C GLU A 36 -2.06 -2.54 44.51
N LEU A 37 -2.09 -1.83 43.37
CA LEU A 37 -1.77 -2.40 42.05
C LEU A 37 -0.40 -3.10 41.98
N PRO A 38 0.70 -2.59 42.56
CA PRO A 38 2.00 -3.28 42.51
C PRO A 38 2.01 -4.63 43.26
N SER A 39 1.32 -4.71 44.40
CA SER A 39 1.18 -5.99 45.12
C SER A 39 0.26 -6.96 44.38
N GLN A 40 -0.83 -6.45 43.81
CA GLN A 40 -1.80 -7.27 43.08
C GLN A 40 -1.21 -7.81 41.77
N LEU A 41 -0.41 -7.02 41.05
CA LEU A 41 0.32 -7.50 39.88
C LEU A 41 1.29 -8.64 40.22
N ARG A 42 2.00 -8.55 41.36
CA ARG A 42 2.87 -9.66 41.84
C ARG A 42 2.07 -10.91 42.22
N ALA A 43 0.87 -10.74 42.79
CA ALA A 43 -0.04 -11.85 43.06
C ALA A 43 -0.48 -12.53 41.75
N PHE A 44 -0.86 -11.74 40.74
CA PHE A 44 -1.21 -12.26 39.42
C PHE A 44 -0.03 -12.97 38.74
N GLN A 45 1.18 -12.41 38.82
CA GLN A 45 2.39 -13.09 38.33
C GLN A 45 2.58 -14.46 39.01
N SER A 46 2.40 -14.54 40.32
CA SER A 46 2.50 -15.79 41.08
C SER A 46 1.41 -16.80 40.68
N ALA A 47 0.17 -16.34 40.47
CA ALA A 47 -0.92 -17.19 39.99
C ALA A 47 -0.67 -17.71 38.57
N PHE A 48 -0.11 -16.87 37.68
CA PHE A 48 0.30 -17.28 36.34
C PHE A 48 1.38 -18.36 36.37
N TRP A 49 2.34 -18.30 37.30
CA TRP A 49 3.32 -19.37 37.48
C TRP A 49 2.68 -20.72 37.86
N ALA A 50 1.64 -20.69 38.69
CA ALA A 50 0.97 -21.91 39.17
C ALA A 50 -0.05 -22.48 38.16
N GLN A 51 -0.86 -21.62 37.54
CA GLN A 51 -2.02 -22.01 36.75
C GLN A 51 -1.85 -21.76 35.25
N GLY A 52 -0.76 -21.09 34.84
CA GLY A 52 -0.55 -20.66 33.47
C GLY A 52 -1.49 -19.53 33.04
N PRO A 53 -1.73 -19.39 31.72
CA PRO A 53 -2.51 -18.28 31.17
C PRO A 53 -3.94 -18.15 31.69
N LEU A 54 -4.55 -19.26 32.13
CA LEU A 54 -5.90 -19.27 32.68
C LEU A 54 -6.02 -18.41 33.95
N ALA A 55 -4.92 -18.09 34.65
CA ALA A 55 -4.93 -17.15 35.77
C ALA A 55 -5.56 -15.78 35.41
N MET A 56 -5.55 -15.38 34.14
CA MET A 56 -6.21 -14.16 33.67
C MET A 56 -7.69 -14.10 34.07
N LEU A 57 -8.36 -15.26 34.10
CA LEU A 57 -9.77 -15.38 34.45
C LEU A 57 -10.12 -14.91 35.86
N GLU A 58 -9.16 -14.97 36.78
CA GLU A 58 -9.32 -14.56 38.19
C GLU A 58 -8.72 -13.17 38.44
N HIS A 59 -7.85 -12.70 37.55
CA HIS A 59 -7.00 -11.54 37.77
C HIS A 59 -7.20 -10.39 36.76
N PHE A 60 -8.20 -10.50 35.88
CA PHE A 60 -8.45 -9.49 34.84
C PHE A 60 -8.76 -8.10 35.43
N ASP A 61 -9.44 -8.02 36.58
CA ASP A 61 -9.74 -6.75 37.27
C ASP A 61 -8.47 -5.94 37.63
N ILE A 62 -7.35 -6.62 37.89
CA ILE A 62 -6.05 -5.98 38.14
C ILE A 62 -5.60 -5.23 36.88
N VAL A 63 -5.68 -5.90 35.73
CA VAL A 63 -5.30 -5.32 34.44
C VAL A 63 -6.24 -4.19 34.05
N TYR A 64 -7.54 -4.38 34.26
CA TYR A 64 -8.53 -3.32 34.06
C TYR A 64 -8.23 -2.08 34.92
N SER A 65 -7.91 -2.28 36.20
CA SER A 65 -7.59 -1.18 37.13
C SER A 65 -6.32 -0.43 36.73
N ILE A 66 -5.31 -1.14 36.23
CA ILE A 66 -4.09 -0.54 35.66
C ILE A 66 -4.42 0.31 34.44
N LEU A 67 -5.25 -0.19 33.52
CA LEU A 67 -5.71 0.58 32.35
C LEU A 67 -6.55 1.80 32.75
N HIS A 68 -7.45 1.65 33.71
CA HIS A 68 -8.28 2.73 34.24
C HIS A 68 -7.45 3.85 34.85
N HIS A 69 -6.38 3.49 35.59
CA HIS A 69 -5.48 4.44 36.23
C HIS A 69 -4.21 4.76 35.42
N PHE A 70 -4.15 4.40 34.14
CA PHE A 70 -2.91 4.40 33.35
C PHE A 70 -2.15 5.73 33.35
N ARG A 71 -2.85 6.86 33.39
CA ARG A 71 -2.21 8.19 33.43
C ARG A 71 -1.57 8.53 34.79
N SER A 72 -2.10 7.96 35.87
CA SER A 72 -1.72 8.28 37.26
C SER A 72 -0.76 7.28 37.90
N ILE A 73 -0.58 6.10 37.31
CA ILE A 73 0.33 5.08 37.84
C ILE A 73 1.79 5.31 37.43
N ASP A 74 2.69 4.75 38.23
CA ASP A 74 4.13 4.78 38.00
C ASP A 74 4.53 4.16 36.65
N PRO A 75 5.48 4.75 35.89
CA PRO A 75 5.94 4.21 34.62
C PRO A 75 6.48 2.78 34.70
N GLY A 76 7.20 2.43 35.77
CA GLY A 76 7.73 1.08 35.98
C GLY A 76 6.62 0.05 36.09
N LEU A 77 5.52 0.38 36.80
CA LEU A 77 4.35 -0.50 36.85
C LEU A 77 3.72 -0.73 35.48
N LYS A 78 3.70 0.28 34.59
CA LYS A 78 3.17 0.13 33.22
C LYS A 78 4.04 -0.82 32.41
N GLU A 79 5.36 -0.64 32.48
CA GLU A 79 6.35 -1.46 31.78
C GLU A 79 6.32 -2.91 32.28
N ASP A 80 6.31 -3.12 33.59
CA ASP A 80 6.19 -4.44 34.22
C ASP A 80 4.90 -5.15 33.78
N THR A 81 3.79 -4.40 33.69
CA THR A 81 2.51 -4.95 33.22
C THR A 81 2.60 -5.35 31.75
N LEU A 82 3.20 -4.52 30.90
CA LEU A 82 3.37 -4.80 29.48
C LEU A 82 4.24 -6.04 29.25
N GLU A 83 5.40 -6.09 29.88
CA GLU A 83 6.31 -7.24 29.78
C GLU A 83 5.62 -8.52 30.27
N PHE A 84 4.87 -8.43 31.36
CA PHE A 84 4.14 -9.56 31.90
C PHE A 84 3.01 -10.02 30.95
N LEU A 85 2.18 -9.12 30.44
CA LEU A 85 1.10 -9.49 29.51
C LEU A 85 1.64 -10.08 28.19
N ILE A 86 2.78 -9.60 27.70
CA ILE A 86 3.47 -10.21 26.55
C ILE A 86 3.85 -11.67 26.88
N LYS A 87 4.38 -11.94 28.08
CA LYS A 87 4.69 -13.31 28.53
C LYS A 87 3.43 -14.18 28.64
N VAL A 88 2.34 -13.65 29.18
CA VAL A 88 1.04 -14.35 29.29
C VAL A 88 0.50 -14.73 27.91
N VAL A 89 0.43 -13.77 26.98
CA VAL A 89 -0.04 -13.98 25.60
C VAL A 89 0.85 -14.97 24.86
N SER A 90 2.17 -14.83 24.98
CA SER A 90 3.14 -15.73 24.32
C SER A 90 3.00 -17.17 24.82
N CYS A 91 2.90 -17.36 26.14
CA CYS A 91 2.70 -18.68 26.73
C CYS A 91 1.36 -19.29 26.30
N HIS A 92 0.28 -18.51 26.27
CA HIS A 92 -1.01 -19.02 25.81
C HIS A 92 -0.95 -19.43 24.34
N SER A 93 -0.40 -18.58 23.47
CA SER A 93 -0.24 -18.83 22.03
C SER A 93 0.51 -20.13 21.75
N GLN A 94 1.59 -20.40 22.50
CA GLN A 94 2.37 -21.64 22.36
C GLN A 94 1.59 -22.90 22.77
N LYS A 95 0.65 -22.80 23.71
CA LYS A 95 -0.18 -23.92 24.19
C LYS A 95 -1.44 -24.13 23.34
N LEU A 96 -1.92 -23.09 22.65
CA LEU A 96 -3.16 -23.15 21.88
C LEU A 96 -3.21 -24.30 20.84
N PRO A 97 -2.15 -24.58 20.05
CA PRO A 97 -2.19 -25.69 19.10
C PRO A 97 -2.56 -27.03 19.75
N SER A 98 -1.89 -27.41 20.84
CA SER A 98 -2.20 -28.66 21.56
C SER A 98 -3.60 -28.67 22.18
N ILE A 99 -4.12 -27.51 22.58
CA ILE A 99 -5.47 -27.37 23.14
C ILE A 99 -6.51 -27.52 22.03
N LEU A 100 -6.26 -26.95 20.85
CA LEU A 100 -7.16 -27.01 19.70
C LEU A 100 -7.20 -28.41 19.08
N ASP A 101 -6.09 -29.15 19.12
CA ASP A 101 -5.99 -30.52 18.63
C ASP A 101 -6.59 -31.55 19.60
N ASP A 102 -6.88 -31.17 20.85
CA ASP A 102 -7.47 -32.05 21.85
C ASP A 102 -9.00 -32.21 21.66
N ALA A 103 -9.36 -33.29 20.99
CA ALA A 103 -10.75 -33.68 20.78
C ALA A 103 -11.50 -34.01 22.09
N THR A 104 -10.78 -34.34 23.16
CA THR A 104 -11.34 -34.74 24.47
C THR A 104 -11.58 -33.58 25.43
N LEU A 105 -11.12 -32.37 25.06
CA LEU A 105 -11.24 -31.18 25.88
C LEU A 105 -12.71 -30.85 26.18
N SER A 106 -13.03 -30.65 27.47
CA SER A 106 -14.39 -30.38 27.92
C SER A 106 -14.91 -29.04 27.37
N VAL A 107 -16.24 -28.92 27.24
CA VAL A 107 -16.88 -27.65 26.83
C VAL A 107 -16.53 -26.52 27.80
N SER A 108 -16.44 -26.83 29.09
CA SER A 108 -16.05 -25.85 30.12
C SER A 108 -14.62 -25.34 29.90
N ASP A 109 -13.67 -26.23 29.65
CA ASP A 109 -12.27 -25.85 29.45
C ASP A 109 -12.08 -25.10 28.13
N ARG A 110 -12.80 -25.49 27.07
CA ARG A 110 -12.85 -24.74 25.82
C ARG A 110 -13.32 -23.31 26.03
N THR A 111 -14.39 -23.11 26.80
CA THR A 111 -14.92 -21.78 27.13
C THR A 111 -13.94 -20.98 27.98
N ALA A 112 -13.28 -21.61 28.96
CA ALA A 112 -12.25 -20.98 29.77
C ALA A 112 -11.10 -20.44 28.89
N HIS A 113 -10.55 -21.28 28.02
CA HIS A 113 -9.49 -20.87 27.08
C HIS A 113 -9.96 -19.78 26.10
N LEU A 114 -11.19 -19.84 25.60
CA LEU A 114 -11.76 -18.80 24.74
C LEU A 114 -11.86 -17.46 25.47
N ASN A 115 -12.38 -17.44 26.68
CA ASN A 115 -12.48 -16.24 27.50
C ASN A 115 -11.09 -15.68 27.82
N THR A 116 -10.16 -16.53 28.25
CA THR A 116 -8.76 -16.15 28.50
C THR A 116 -8.11 -15.56 27.25
N LEU A 117 -8.33 -16.14 26.07
CA LEU A 117 -7.80 -15.61 24.82
C LEU A 117 -8.35 -14.20 24.53
N LYS A 118 -9.67 -14.01 24.62
CA LYS A 118 -10.31 -12.70 24.41
C LYS A 118 -9.80 -11.66 25.43
N MET A 119 -9.72 -12.04 26.70
CA MET A 119 -9.21 -11.18 27.78
C MET A 119 -7.75 -10.79 27.56
N ASN A 120 -6.88 -11.75 27.26
CA ASN A 120 -5.45 -11.51 27.01
C ASN A 120 -5.23 -10.57 25.81
N CYS A 121 -5.93 -10.83 24.70
CA CYS A 121 -5.84 -9.98 23.51
C CYS A 121 -6.36 -8.57 23.80
N TYR A 122 -7.53 -8.45 24.43
CA TYR A 122 -8.10 -7.16 24.79
C TYR A 122 -7.16 -6.37 25.71
N ALA A 123 -6.69 -6.99 26.79
CA ALA A 123 -5.79 -6.37 27.76
C ALA A 123 -4.50 -5.85 27.09
N LEU A 124 -3.83 -6.68 26.29
CA LEU A 124 -2.60 -6.30 25.62
C LEU A 124 -2.82 -5.16 24.61
N ILE A 125 -3.89 -5.24 23.79
CA ILE A 125 -4.24 -4.20 22.82
C ILE A 125 -4.53 -2.87 23.53
N ARG A 126 -5.38 -2.88 24.56
CA ARG A 126 -5.72 -1.65 25.31
C ARG A 126 -4.51 -1.04 26.01
N LEU A 127 -3.59 -1.88 26.48
CA LEU A 127 -2.37 -1.42 27.13
C LEU A 127 -1.45 -0.75 26.12
N LEU A 128 -1.23 -1.37 24.96
CA LEU A 128 -0.46 -0.80 23.85
C LEU A 128 -1.06 0.52 23.37
N GLU A 129 -2.38 0.58 23.15
CA GLU A 129 -3.07 1.82 22.80
C GLU A 129 -2.89 2.92 23.86
N SER A 130 -2.85 2.56 25.14
CA SER A 130 -2.63 3.54 26.22
C SER A 130 -1.21 4.10 26.19
N PHE A 131 -0.20 3.26 25.91
CA PHE A 131 1.18 3.70 25.67
C PHE A 131 1.27 4.62 24.45
N GLU A 132 0.71 4.22 23.32
CA GLU A 132 0.71 5.03 22.09
C GLU A 132 0.07 6.40 22.31
N ASN A 133 -1.11 6.44 22.95
CA ASN A 133 -1.78 7.69 23.28
C ASN A 133 -0.93 8.60 24.17
N MET A 134 -0.20 8.04 25.14
CA MET A 134 0.69 8.79 26.01
C MET A 134 1.89 9.37 25.24
N THR A 135 2.50 8.57 24.34
CA THR A 135 3.61 9.01 23.49
C THR A 135 3.17 10.09 22.50
N SER A 136 2.00 9.94 21.86
CA SER A 136 1.44 10.93 20.95
C SER A 136 1.17 12.26 21.65
N GLN A 137 0.60 12.24 22.86
CA GLN A 137 0.40 13.45 23.67
C GLN A 137 1.73 14.13 24.02
N MET A 138 2.75 13.36 24.41
CA MET A 138 4.08 13.90 24.70
C MET A 138 4.72 14.55 23.47
N SER A 139 4.55 13.94 22.28
CA SER A 139 5.06 14.50 21.02
C SER A 139 4.38 15.82 20.64
N LEU A 140 3.09 15.99 20.94
CA LEU A 140 2.36 17.25 20.74
C LEU A 140 2.84 18.34 21.69
N ILE A 141 3.12 18.01 22.96
CA ILE A 141 3.66 18.96 23.95
C ILE A 141 5.08 19.41 23.56
N ASN A 142 5.90 18.51 23.03
CA ASN A 142 7.27 18.83 22.61
C ASN A 142 7.34 19.65 21.31
N LEU A 143 6.29 19.68 20.50
CA LEU A 143 6.20 20.52 19.29
C LEU A 143 6.07 22.02 19.60
N ASP A 144 5.58 22.40 20.79
CA ASP A 144 5.65 23.78 21.31
C ASP A 144 7.08 24.17 21.75
N GLY A 145 7.99 23.19 21.85
CA GLY A 145 9.40 23.33 22.20
C GLY A 145 10.35 23.19 21.01
N GLY A 146 10.10 23.87 19.88
CA GLY A 146 11.13 24.24 18.89
C GLY A 146 11.97 23.13 18.20
N GLY A 147 11.65 21.84 18.34
CA GLY A 147 12.42 20.74 17.76
C GLY A 147 11.58 19.88 16.82
N ARG A 148 11.61 20.15 15.50
CA ARG A 148 11.10 19.21 14.50
C ARG A 148 12.08 18.04 14.38
N GLU A 149 11.70 16.85 14.85
CA GLU A 149 12.42 15.63 14.48
C GLU A 149 12.34 15.43 12.96
N ASN A 150 13.47 15.10 12.32
CA ASN A 150 13.54 14.84 10.89
C ASN A 150 12.62 13.65 10.51
N PRO A 151 11.68 13.81 9.55
CA PRO A 151 10.75 12.75 9.14
C PRO A 151 11.44 11.44 8.76
N THR A 152 12.62 11.52 8.15
CA THR A 152 13.41 10.37 7.72
C THR A 152 13.85 9.47 8.89
N ILE A 153 14.07 10.05 10.08
CA ILE A 153 14.55 9.32 11.27
C ILE A 153 13.38 8.61 11.98
N SER A 154 12.19 9.22 12.02
CA SER A 154 10.98 8.56 12.56
C SER A 154 10.44 7.47 11.63
N HIS A 155 10.56 7.64 10.31
CA HIS A 155 10.20 6.61 9.33
C HIS A 155 11.07 5.35 9.41
N GLN A 156 12.37 5.47 9.71
CA GLN A 156 13.25 4.30 9.87
C GLN A 156 13.00 3.51 11.17
N LYS A 157 12.66 4.18 12.28
CA LYS A 157 12.45 3.53 13.59
C LYS A 157 11.30 2.52 13.61
N ASN A 158 10.26 2.73 12.79
CA ASN A 158 9.05 1.89 12.79
C ASN A 158 8.94 0.97 11.56
N CYS A 159 10.02 0.80 10.78
CA CYS A 159 9.99 0.00 9.55
C CYS A 159 9.68 -1.48 9.85
N SER A 160 10.39 -2.09 10.80
CA SER A 160 10.18 -3.48 11.22
C SER A 160 8.79 -3.70 11.79
N THR A 161 8.25 -2.74 12.54
CA THR A 161 6.88 -2.81 13.06
C THR A 161 5.85 -2.81 11.93
N ARG A 162 6.00 -1.93 10.94
CA ARG A 162 5.10 -1.87 9.78
C ARG A 162 5.13 -3.15 8.97
N GLU A 163 6.32 -3.70 8.76
CA GLU A 163 6.52 -4.99 8.08
C GLU A 163 5.86 -6.14 8.84
N ALA A 164 6.08 -6.23 10.15
CA ALA A 164 5.44 -7.24 11.00
C ALA A 164 3.90 -7.14 10.97
N VAL A 165 3.35 -5.92 11.04
CA VAL A 165 1.90 -5.68 10.92
C VAL A 165 1.39 -6.10 9.54
N ALA A 166 2.11 -5.78 8.46
CA ALA A 166 1.74 -6.19 7.11
C ALA A 166 1.70 -7.72 6.97
N HIS A 167 2.69 -8.45 7.51
CA HIS A 167 2.67 -9.91 7.53
C HIS A 167 1.52 -10.49 8.37
N LEU A 168 1.27 -9.94 9.56
CA LEU A 168 0.18 -10.38 10.43
C LEU A 168 -1.18 -10.23 9.72
N LEU A 169 -1.42 -9.06 9.12
CA LEU A 169 -2.62 -8.82 8.33
C LEU A 169 -2.68 -9.74 7.11
N GLY A 170 -1.56 -10.00 6.44
CA GLY A 170 -1.49 -10.94 5.32
C GLY A 170 -2.00 -12.34 5.70
N VAL A 171 -1.56 -12.88 6.85
CA VAL A 171 -2.06 -14.15 7.38
C VAL A 171 -3.56 -14.06 7.66
N ALA A 172 -4.02 -12.97 8.26
CA ALA A 172 -5.42 -12.81 8.61
C ALA A 172 -6.34 -12.78 7.38
N LEU A 173 -5.91 -12.11 6.31
CA LEU A 173 -6.65 -12.00 5.06
C LEU A 173 -6.75 -13.34 4.34
N VAL A 174 -5.65 -14.09 4.24
CA VAL A 174 -5.63 -15.39 3.56
C VAL A 174 -6.44 -16.44 4.33
N ARG A 175 -6.35 -16.48 5.66
CA ARG A 175 -6.90 -17.58 6.46
C ARG A 175 -8.33 -17.35 6.98
N TYR A 176 -8.76 -16.11 7.16
CA TYR A 176 -10.04 -15.80 7.83
C TYR A 176 -11.01 -14.98 6.98
N ASN A 177 -10.80 -14.89 5.66
CA ASN A 177 -11.72 -14.26 4.71
C ASN A 177 -12.05 -12.78 5.02
N HIS A 178 -11.06 -12.02 5.49
CA HIS A 178 -11.21 -10.60 5.81
C HIS A 178 -10.96 -9.65 4.62
N MET A 179 -10.90 -10.17 3.39
CA MET A 179 -10.55 -9.38 2.19
C MET A 179 -11.48 -8.20 1.98
N PHE A 180 -12.80 -8.40 2.04
CA PHE A 180 -13.77 -7.31 1.87
C PHE A 180 -13.59 -6.20 2.91
N SER A 181 -13.45 -6.57 4.19
CA SER A 181 -13.23 -5.62 5.28
C SER A 181 -11.94 -4.82 5.10
N ALA A 182 -10.87 -5.47 4.63
CA ALA A 182 -9.62 -4.80 4.36
C ALA A 182 -9.71 -3.85 3.17
N THR A 183 -10.33 -4.25 2.06
CA THR A 183 -10.56 -3.38 0.91
C THR A 183 -11.26 -2.09 1.33
N VAL A 184 -12.40 -2.21 2.03
CA VAL A 184 -13.16 -1.03 2.51
C VAL A 184 -12.30 -0.17 3.43
N LYS A 185 -11.58 -0.79 4.38
CA LYS A 185 -10.77 -0.06 5.36
C LYS A 185 -9.58 0.66 4.72
N ILE A 186 -8.92 0.03 3.74
CA ILE A 186 -7.81 0.62 2.99
C ILE A 186 -8.30 1.83 2.19
N THR A 187 -9.41 1.70 1.47
CA THR A 187 -9.99 2.81 0.70
C THR A 187 -10.37 3.97 1.62
N GLN A 188 -10.99 3.70 2.77
CA GLN A 188 -11.29 4.73 3.78
C GLN A 188 -10.02 5.38 4.35
N MET A 189 -8.99 4.59 4.63
CA MET A 189 -7.72 5.10 5.16
C MET A 189 -7.01 6.00 4.15
N LEU A 190 -6.99 5.62 2.88
CA LEU A 190 -6.49 6.46 1.79
C LEU A 190 -7.28 7.76 1.67
N GLN A 191 -8.59 7.71 1.83
CA GLN A 191 -9.44 8.90 1.74
C GLN A 191 -9.16 9.90 2.87
N HIS A 192 -8.88 9.42 4.09
CA HIS A 192 -8.81 10.28 5.27
C HIS A 192 -7.38 10.61 5.74
N PHE A 193 -6.35 9.91 5.26
CA PHE A 193 -4.98 10.05 5.78
C PHE A 193 -3.92 10.11 4.66
N GLU A 194 -3.47 11.33 4.34
CA GLU A 194 -2.53 11.60 3.24
C GLU A 194 -1.14 10.93 3.38
N HIS A 195 -0.76 10.51 4.59
CA HIS A 195 0.54 9.90 4.87
C HIS A 195 0.58 8.38 4.70
N LEU A 196 -0.58 7.75 4.46
CA LEU A 196 -0.70 6.29 4.36
C LEU A 196 -0.46 5.65 2.98
N PRO A 197 -0.52 6.34 1.83
CA PRO A 197 -0.35 5.68 0.53
C PRO A 197 0.85 4.74 0.46
N SER A 198 2.05 5.21 0.79
CA SER A 198 3.28 4.40 0.72
C SER A 198 3.31 3.21 1.68
N VAL A 199 2.72 3.38 2.88
CA VAL A 199 2.58 2.29 3.85
C VAL A 199 1.63 1.22 3.32
N LEU A 200 0.50 1.64 2.76
CA LEU A 200 -0.51 0.74 2.22
C LEU A 200 -0.05 0.07 0.93
N VAL A 201 0.68 0.76 0.04
CA VAL A 201 1.28 0.14 -1.15
C VAL A 201 2.29 -0.93 -0.75
N THR A 202 3.11 -0.69 0.27
CA THR A 202 4.06 -1.70 0.78
C THR A 202 3.31 -2.95 1.26
N ALA A 203 2.25 -2.78 2.06
CA ALA A 203 1.46 -3.89 2.59
C ALA A 203 0.69 -4.64 1.48
N VAL A 204 -0.01 -3.92 0.60
CA VAL A 204 -0.77 -4.51 -0.52
C VAL A 204 0.15 -5.24 -1.49
N SER A 205 1.34 -4.68 -1.75
CA SER A 205 2.34 -5.35 -2.60
C SER A 205 2.78 -6.67 -1.97
N LEU A 206 3.16 -6.66 -0.68
CA LEU A 206 3.51 -7.86 0.07
C LEU A 206 2.39 -8.91 0.01
N TRP A 207 1.14 -8.49 0.19
CA TRP A 207 -0.02 -9.39 0.13
C TRP A 207 -0.21 -10.00 -1.26
N ALA A 208 -0.01 -9.22 -2.31
CA ALA A 208 -0.15 -9.69 -3.69
C ALA A 208 0.99 -10.64 -4.10
N THR A 209 2.23 -10.37 -3.68
CA THR A 209 3.42 -11.12 -4.08
C THR A 209 3.70 -12.32 -3.18
N ASP A 210 3.73 -12.11 -1.87
CA ASP A 210 4.24 -13.10 -0.91
C ASP A 210 3.12 -13.99 -0.37
N TYR A 211 1.90 -13.44 -0.27
CA TYR A 211 0.69 -14.16 0.14
C TYR A 211 -0.19 -14.59 -1.04
N GLY A 212 0.19 -14.23 -2.28
CA GLY A 212 -0.53 -14.61 -3.50
C GLY A 212 -1.91 -13.97 -3.66
N MET A 213 -2.27 -12.97 -2.85
CA MET A 213 -3.60 -12.33 -2.86
C MET A 213 -3.73 -11.26 -3.96
N LYS A 214 -3.49 -11.63 -5.21
CA LYS A 214 -3.54 -10.69 -6.35
C LYS A 214 -4.90 -9.99 -6.50
N SER A 215 -6.00 -10.66 -6.13
CA SER A 215 -7.36 -10.11 -6.23
C SER A 215 -7.59 -8.86 -5.39
N ILE A 216 -6.88 -8.68 -4.26
CA ILE A 216 -7.07 -7.52 -3.39
C ILE A 216 -6.72 -6.20 -4.11
N VAL A 217 -5.75 -6.24 -5.03
CA VAL A 217 -5.38 -5.10 -5.87
C VAL A 217 -6.56 -4.69 -6.75
N GLY A 218 -7.18 -5.66 -7.43
CA GLY A 218 -8.34 -5.41 -8.27
C GLY A 218 -9.53 -4.87 -7.48
N GLU A 219 -9.79 -5.39 -6.28
CA GLU A 219 -10.86 -4.91 -5.41
C GLU A 219 -10.64 -3.47 -4.93
N ILE A 220 -9.41 -3.11 -4.51
CA ILE A 220 -9.08 -1.74 -4.10
C ILE A 220 -9.18 -0.78 -5.31
N VAL A 221 -8.63 -1.17 -6.46
CA VAL A 221 -8.69 -0.39 -7.69
C VAL A 221 -10.14 -0.18 -8.13
N ARG A 222 -11.00 -1.17 -7.97
CA ARG A 222 -12.44 -1.08 -8.25
C ARG A 222 -13.14 -0.07 -7.34
N GLU A 223 -12.88 -0.11 -6.04
CA GLU A 223 -13.44 0.87 -5.08
C GLU A 223 -12.97 2.30 -5.37
N ILE A 224 -11.72 2.49 -5.81
CA ILE A 224 -11.20 3.80 -6.20
C ILE A 224 -11.81 4.26 -7.54
N GLY A 225 -11.84 3.37 -8.53
CA GLY A 225 -12.34 3.65 -9.88
C GLY A 225 -13.84 3.97 -9.94
N GLN A 226 -14.61 3.50 -8.96
CA GLN A 226 -16.05 3.78 -8.84
C GLN A 226 -16.35 5.11 -8.15
N LYS A 227 -15.35 5.88 -7.71
CA LYS A 227 -15.56 7.20 -7.10
C LYS A 227 -16.08 8.19 -8.13
N CYS A 228 -17.23 8.80 -7.85
CA CYS A 228 -17.82 9.75 -8.79
C CYS A 228 -16.98 11.02 -8.92
N PRO A 229 -16.97 11.68 -10.10
CA PRO A 229 -16.17 12.88 -10.34
C PRO A 229 -16.43 14.02 -9.34
N GLN A 230 -17.67 14.15 -8.87
CA GLN A 230 -18.06 15.18 -7.91
C GLN A 230 -17.44 14.95 -6.53
N GLU A 231 -17.32 13.69 -6.09
CA GLU A 231 -16.62 13.35 -4.84
C GLU A 231 -15.13 13.69 -4.94
N LEU A 232 -14.49 13.31 -6.04
CA LEU A 232 -13.06 13.54 -6.28
C LEU A 232 -12.73 15.05 -6.34
N SER A 233 -13.62 15.85 -6.92
CA SER A 233 -13.43 17.31 -6.97
C SER A 233 -13.63 17.99 -5.61
N ARG A 234 -14.50 17.45 -4.74
CA ARG A 234 -14.74 18.01 -3.40
C ARG A 234 -13.65 17.61 -2.41
N ASP A 235 -13.16 16.38 -2.49
CA ASP A 235 -12.14 15.82 -1.59
C ASP A 235 -10.76 15.80 -2.28
N THR A 236 -10.12 16.96 -2.33
CA THR A 236 -8.80 17.10 -2.97
C THR A 236 -7.70 16.31 -2.25
N ALA A 237 -7.79 16.18 -0.92
CA ALA A 237 -6.83 15.46 -0.09
C ALA A 237 -6.91 13.94 -0.32
N GLY A 238 -8.13 13.39 -0.24
CA GLY A 238 -8.40 11.98 -0.56
C GLY A 238 -8.02 11.65 -2.01
N THR A 239 -8.34 12.53 -2.97
CA THR A 239 -7.98 12.31 -4.37
C THR A 239 -6.48 12.27 -4.61
N LYS A 240 -5.70 13.16 -3.98
CA LYS A 240 -4.24 13.09 -4.04
C LYS A 240 -3.71 11.79 -3.45
N SER A 241 -4.32 11.30 -2.38
CA SER A 241 -3.94 10.05 -1.72
C SER A 241 -4.23 8.83 -2.60
N PHE A 242 -5.40 8.78 -3.27
CA PHE A 242 -5.70 7.74 -4.26
C PHE A 242 -4.72 7.78 -5.44
N ALA A 243 -4.45 8.97 -5.98
CA ALA A 243 -3.51 9.14 -7.09
C ALA A 243 -2.09 8.70 -6.71
N ALA A 244 -1.62 9.04 -5.51
CA ALA A 244 -0.33 8.61 -4.98
C ALA A 244 -0.28 7.09 -4.82
N PHE A 245 -1.32 6.49 -4.23
CA PHE A 245 -1.43 5.04 -4.07
C PHE A 245 -1.39 4.32 -5.41
N LEU A 246 -2.20 4.73 -6.39
CA LEU A 246 -2.22 4.11 -7.73
C LEU A 246 -0.87 4.23 -8.45
N THR A 247 -0.22 5.39 -8.36
CA THR A 247 1.08 5.64 -8.99
C THR A 247 2.16 4.74 -8.38
N GLU A 248 2.28 4.71 -7.05
CA GLU A 248 3.31 3.94 -6.36
C GLU A 248 3.03 2.43 -6.44
N LEU A 249 1.76 2.01 -6.47
CA LEU A 249 1.37 0.62 -6.71
C LEU A 249 1.77 0.16 -8.11
N ALA A 250 1.57 1.00 -9.13
CA ALA A 250 2.00 0.72 -10.49
C ALA A 250 3.51 0.61 -10.62
N GLU A 251 4.27 1.42 -9.88
CA GLU A 251 5.74 1.33 -9.86
C GLU A 251 6.22 0.03 -9.21
N ARG A 252 5.45 -0.53 -8.25
CA ARG A 252 5.88 -1.68 -7.44
C ARG A 252 5.42 -3.02 -7.99
N ILE A 253 4.16 -3.13 -8.44
CA ILE A 253 3.56 -4.38 -8.95
C ILE A 253 2.74 -4.17 -10.25
N PRO A 254 3.33 -3.61 -11.33
CA PRO A 254 2.60 -3.21 -12.53
C PRO A 254 1.80 -4.36 -13.19
N ALA A 255 2.37 -5.56 -13.27
CA ALA A 255 1.69 -6.74 -13.84
C ALA A 255 0.42 -7.15 -13.08
N VAL A 256 0.37 -6.93 -11.76
CA VAL A 256 -0.85 -7.23 -10.97
C VAL A 256 -1.90 -6.17 -11.22
N LEU A 257 -1.50 -4.89 -11.23
CA LEU A 257 -2.39 -3.75 -11.50
C LEU A 257 -3.00 -3.82 -12.92
N MET A 258 -2.24 -4.35 -13.89
CA MET A 258 -2.64 -4.50 -15.29
C MET A 258 -4.00 -5.20 -15.44
N SER A 259 -4.27 -6.20 -14.61
CA SER A 259 -5.53 -6.98 -14.66
C SER A 259 -6.78 -6.15 -14.34
N SER A 260 -6.61 -4.99 -13.72
CA SER A 260 -7.68 -4.06 -13.30
C SER A 260 -7.59 -2.69 -13.97
N MET A 261 -6.70 -2.52 -14.96
CA MET A 261 -6.42 -1.21 -15.54
C MET A 261 -7.61 -0.61 -16.28
N CYS A 262 -8.46 -1.45 -16.89
CA CYS A 262 -9.64 -1.01 -17.62
C CYS A 262 -10.61 -0.19 -16.73
N ILE A 263 -10.66 -0.45 -15.43
CA ILE A 263 -11.54 0.23 -14.47
C ILE A 263 -11.13 1.70 -14.29
N LEU A 264 -9.86 2.04 -14.57
CA LEU A 264 -9.33 3.38 -14.38
C LEU A 264 -9.42 4.26 -15.64
N LEU A 265 -9.78 3.69 -16.79
CA LEU A 265 -9.76 4.41 -18.07
C LEU A 265 -10.78 5.54 -18.14
N ASP A 266 -11.93 5.37 -17.48
CA ASP A 266 -13.00 6.37 -17.46
C ASP A 266 -12.50 7.71 -16.89
N HIS A 267 -11.58 7.68 -15.93
CA HIS A 267 -11.00 8.89 -15.34
C HIS A 267 -10.16 9.72 -16.31
N LEU A 268 -9.68 9.17 -17.43
CA LEU A 268 -8.92 9.94 -18.43
C LEU A 268 -9.77 11.01 -19.12
N GLY A 269 -11.08 10.79 -19.22
CA GLY A 269 -12.02 11.76 -19.80
C GLY A 269 -12.58 12.78 -18.80
N GLU A 270 -12.31 12.60 -17.50
CA GLU A 270 -12.94 13.38 -16.43
C GLU A 270 -12.18 14.66 -16.09
N GLU A 271 -12.81 15.55 -15.32
CA GLU A 271 -12.27 16.88 -14.98
C GLU A 271 -11.02 16.82 -14.09
N ASN A 272 -10.90 15.81 -13.22
CA ASN A 272 -9.88 15.75 -12.19
C ASN A 272 -8.50 15.36 -12.76
N TYR A 273 -7.66 16.37 -12.99
CA TYR A 273 -6.33 16.18 -13.59
C TYR A 273 -5.37 15.35 -12.73
N VAL A 274 -5.60 15.25 -11.41
CA VAL A 274 -4.76 14.46 -10.49
C VAL A 274 -4.99 12.97 -10.74
N MET A 275 -6.25 12.56 -10.94
CA MET A 275 -6.57 11.19 -11.34
C MET A 275 -6.06 10.89 -12.75
N ARG A 276 -6.27 11.78 -13.73
CA ARG A 276 -5.69 11.60 -15.08
C ARG A 276 -4.18 11.34 -15.02
N ASN A 277 -3.46 12.12 -14.23
CA ASN A 277 -2.02 11.95 -14.03
C ASN A 277 -1.64 10.59 -13.42
N ALA A 278 -2.43 10.09 -12.47
CA ALA A 278 -2.18 8.78 -11.84
C ALA A 278 -2.38 7.63 -12.84
N VAL A 279 -3.46 7.69 -13.63
CA VAL A 279 -3.77 6.68 -14.64
C VAL A 279 -2.70 6.67 -15.74
N LEU A 280 -2.30 7.84 -16.24
CA LEU A 280 -1.22 7.94 -17.23
C LEU A 280 0.13 7.45 -16.67
N ALA A 281 0.42 7.71 -15.39
CA ALA A 281 1.61 7.19 -14.75
C ALA A 281 1.57 5.66 -14.65
N ALA A 282 0.42 5.07 -14.29
CA ALA A 282 0.27 3.62 -14.25
C ALA A 282 0.47 2.97 -15.63
N MET A 283 -0.07 3.57 -16.70
CA MET A 283 0.18 3.13 -18.08
C MET A 283 1.67 3.16 -18.43
N ALA A 284 2.37 4.23 -18.07
CA ALA A 284 3.80 4.34 -18.33
C ALA A 284 4.61 3.27 -17.59
N GLU A 285 4.24 2.89 -16.36
CA GLU A 285 4.89 1.79 -15.64
C GLU A 285 4.68 0.43 -16.32
N MET A 286 3.49 0.18 -16.89
CA MET A 286 3.22 -1.04 -17.67
C MET A 286 4.11 -1.10 -18.92
N VAL A 287 4.22 0.02 -19.65
CA VAL A 287 5.14 0.15 -20.81
C VAL A 287 6.59 -0.13 -20.38
N LEU A 288 7.00 0.36 -19.21
CA LEU A 288 8.36 0.18 -18.68
C LEU A 288 8.66 -1.26 -18.19
N GLN A 289 7.64 -2.03 -17.81
CA GLN A 289 7.81 -3.40 -17.32
C GLN A 289 8.05 -4.39 -18.46
N ASP A 290 7.22 -4.33 -19.51
CA ASP A 290 7.10 -5.41 -20.49
C ASP A 290 8.25 -5.45 -21.52
N LEU A 291 8.90 -4.32 -21.80
CA LEU A 291 9.96 -4.23 -22.82
C LEU A 291 11.36 -4.64 -22.33
N LYS A 292 11.46 -5.29 -21.16
CA LYS A 292 12.72 -5.86 -20.64
C LYS A 292 12.93 -7.34 -21.01
N GLY A 293 11.96 -8.00 -21.65
CA GLY A 293 12.06 -9.38 -22.13
C GLY A 293 12.26 -9.47 -23.64
N ASP A 294 13.17 -10.32 -24.11
CA ASP A 294 13.53 -10.47 -25.54
C ASP A 294 12.41 -11.10 -26.42
N GLN A 295 11.30 -11.55 -25.82
CA GLN A 295 10.15 -12.13 -26.53
C GLN A 295 8.84 -11.63 -25.93
N LEU A 296 8.33 -10.52 -26.45
CA LEU A 296 6.98 -10.05 -26.14
C LEU A 296 5.94 -10.77 -27.00
N GLU A 297 4.93 -11.33 -26.36
CA GLU A 297 3.70 -11.80 -27.02
C GLU A 297 3.08 -10.67 -27.85
N GLU A 298 2.48 -11.02 -28.98
CA GLU A 298 1.91 -10.04 -29.92
C GLU A 298 0.81 -9.18 -29.28
N THR A 299 -0.02 -9.79 -28.42
CA THR A 299 -1.06 -9.14 -27.61
C THR A 299 -0.51 -8.12 -26.62
N ALA A 300 0.62 -8.42 -25.98
CA ALA A 300 1.30 -7.48 -25.08
C ALA A 300 1.81 -6.26 -25.84
N ARG A 301 2.33 -6.46 -27.06
CA ARG A 301 2.79 -5.37 -27.93
C ARG A 301 1.66 -4.43 -28.36
N GLU A 302 0.52 -4.98 -28.77
CA GLU A 302 -0.67 -4.19 -29.10
C GLU A 302 -1.13 -3.33 -27.91
N THR A 303 -1.09 -3.90 -26.71
CA THR A 303 -1.52 -3.20 -25.50
C THR A 303 -0.56 -2.05 -25.14
N ILE A 304 0.75 -2.28 -25.26
CA ILE A 304 1.77 -1.25 -25.10
C ILE A 304 1.56 -0.12 -26.12
N ASP A 305 1.29 -0.46 -27.38
CA ASP A 305 1.02 0.51 -28.43
C ASP A 305 -0.21 1.37 -28.10
N GLN A 306 -1.29 0.75 -27.60
CA GLN A 306 -2.48 1.48 -27.12
C GLN A 306 -2.14 2.44 -25.96
N PHE A 307 -1.35 2.02 -24.98
CA PHE A 307 -0.91 2.91 -23.89
C PHE A 307 -0.06 4.08 -24.40
N LEU A 308 0.83 3.84 -25.36
CA LEU A 308 1.62 4.89 -25.99
C LEU A 308 0.76 5.86 -26.80
N ASP A 309 -0.30 5.38 -27.45
CA ASP A 309 -1.27 6.22 -28.16
C ASP A 309 -2.07 7.11 -27.19
N ILE A 310 -2.50 6.55 -26.06
CA ILE A 310 -3.19 7.32 -25.01
C ILE A 310 -2.25 8.38 -24.42
N LEU A 311 -1.00 8.04 -24.10
CA LEU A 311 -0.01 9.01 -23.62
C LEU A 311 0.21 10.13 -24.65
N GLN A 312 0.38 9.80 -25.94
CA GLN A 312 0.54 10.80 -27.00
C GLN A 312 -0.67 11.73 -27.13
N ALA A 313 -1.90 11.20 -27.05
CA ALA A 313 -3.12 12.00 -27.09
C ALA A 313 -3.13 13.05 -25.97
N HIS A 314 -2.72 12.68 -24.76
CA HIS A 314 -2.70 13.55 -23.58
C HIS A 314 -1.57 14.62 -23.59
N VAL A 315 -0.68 14.63 -24.59
CA VAL A 315 0.19 15.81 -24.86
C VAL A 315 -0.63 17.06 -25.19
N HIS A 316 -1.88 16.89 -25.63
CA HIS A 316 -2.82 17.95 -25.96
C HIS A 316 -3.91 18.16 -24.91
N ASP A 317 -3.78 17.60 -23.70
CA ASP A 317 -4.76 17.76 -22.62
C ASP A 317 -5.00 19.25 -22.30
N VAL A 318 -6.25 19.60 -22.00
CA VAL A 318 -6.65 20.97 -21.66
C VAL A 318 -5.87 21.53 -20.46
N ASN A 319 -5.43 20.67 -19.54
CA ASN A 319 -4.71 21.02 -18.34
C ASN A 319 -3.19 20.92 -18.54
N SER A 320 -2.46 22.00 -18.22
CA SER A 320 -0.99 22.04 -18.35
C SER A 320 -0.25 21.02 -17.47
N PHE A 321 -0.81 20.66 -16.32
CA PHE A 321 -0.19 19.67 -15.42
C PHE A 321 -0.21 18.27 -16.04
N VAL A 322 -1.25 17.91 -16.80
CA VAL A 322 -1.31 16.62 -17.51
C VAL A 322 -0.31 16.58 -18.64
N ARG A 323 -0.29 17.60 -19.50
CA ARG A 323 0.69 17.72 -20.58
C ARG A 323 2.13 17.67 -20.07
N SER A 324 2.40 18.39 -18.99
CA SER A 324 3.68 18.36 -18.27
C SER A 324 4.02 16.94 -17.79
N ARG A 325 3.05 16.25 -17.17
CA ARG A 325 3.24 14.89 -16.65
C ARG A 325 3.55 13.90 -17.76
N VAL A 326 2.81 13.95 -18.88
CA VAL A 326 3.06 13.09 -20.05
C VAL A 326 4.49 13.22 -20.56
N PHE A 327 5.03 14.44 -20.65
CA PHE A 327 6.43 14.65 -21.04
C PHE A 327 7.44 14.06 -20.05
N GLN A 328 7.15 14.11 -18.75
CA GLN A 328 7.99 13.45 -17.73
C GLN A 328 7.96 11.92 -17.87
N LEU A 329 6.80 11.35 -18.17
CA LEU A 329 6.64 9.91 -18.39
C LEU A 329 7.40 9.47 -19.66
N PHE A 330 7.25 10.19 -20.78
CA PHE A 330 8.07 9.92 -21.98
C PHE A 330 9.56 10.08 -21.73
N THR A 331 9.96 11.04 -20.90
CA THR A 331 11.37 11.22 -20.51
C THR A 331 11.90 9.96 -19.84
N ARG A 332 11.15 9.39 -18.89
CA ARG A 332 11.49 8.12 -18.24
C ARG A 332 11.53 6.95 -19.23
N ILE A 333 10.53 6.83 -20.12
CA ILE A 333 10.48 5.77 -21.15
C ILE A 333 11.71 5.84 -22.08
N VAL A 334 12.09 7.03 -22.53
CA VAL A 334 13.26 7.24 -23.40
C VAL A 334 14.57 6.94 -22.67
N GLN A 335 14.71 7.39 -21.42
CA GLN A 335 15.90 7.13 -20.60
C GLN A 335 16.10 5.64 -20.32
N GLN A 336 15.02 4.89 -20.18
CA GLN A 336 15.05 3.44 -20.00
C GLN A 336 15.23 2.68 -21.33
N LYS A 337 15.32 3.39 -22.47
CA LYS A 337 15.47 2.83 -23.82
C LYS A 337 14.35 1.88 -24.22
N VAL A 338 13.15 2.16 -23.72
CA VAL A 338 11.95 1.33 -23.90
C VAL A 338 11.11 1.77 -25.10
N LEU A 339 11.18 3.03 -25.53
CA LEU A 339 10.35 3.53 -26.63
C LEU A 339 10.58 2.72 -27.93
N PRO A 340 9.54 2.21 -28.61
CA PRO A 340 9.71 1.53 -29.90
C PRO A 340 10.24 2.48 -30.98
N LEU A 341 11.17 2.02 -31.82
CA LEU A 341 11.82 2.85 -32.85
C LEU A 341 10.83 3.57 -33.79
N HIS A 342 9.72 2.90 -34.14
CA HIS A 342 8.70 3.48 -35.00
C HIS A 342 7.93 4.65 -34.36
N ARG A 343 7.98 4.78 -33.02
CA ARG A 343 7.35 5.87 -32.25
C ARG A 343 8.27 7.07 -32.04
N PHE A 344 9.59 6.93 -32.22
CA PHE A 344 10.57 8.00 -31.92
C PHE A 344 10.23 9.31 -32.63
N GLN A 345 10.02 9.27 -33.94
CA GLN A 345 9.74 10.47 -34.74
C GLN A 345 8.46 11.17 -34.27
N ALA A 346 7.40 10.43 -33.98
CA ALA A 346 6.13 10.98 -33.53
C ALA A 346 6.27 11.70 -32.18
N VAL A 347 6.93 11.06 -31.20
CA VAL A 347 7.12 11.63 -29.87
C VAL A 347 8.07 12.85 -29.90
N VAL A 348 9.13 12.83 -30.72
CA VAL A 348 10.00 13.99 -30.93
C VAL A 348 9.22 15.16 -31.54
N ALA A 349 8.39 14.91 -32.56
CA ALA A 349 7.56 15.95 -33.19
C ALA A 349 6.59 16.58 -32.18
N LEU A 350 5.98 15.78 -31.31
CA LEU A 350 5.13 16.26 -30.22
C LEU A 350 5.88 17.17 -29.24
N ALA A 351 7.10 16.77 -28.84
CA ALA A 351 7.94 17.56 -27.95
C ALA A 351 8.35 18.91 -28.57
N VAL A 352 8.80 18.90 -29.83
CA VAL A 352 9.12 20.13 -30.58
C VAL A 352 7.88 21.04 -30.68
N GLY A 353 6.73 20.47 -31.01
CA GLY A 353 5.46 21.20 -31.10
C GLY A 353 4.98 21.80 -29.77
N ARG A 354 5.55 21.41 -28.63
CA ARG A 354 5.26 21.94 -27.29
C ARG A 354 6.34 22.87 -26.74
N LEU A 355 7.37 23.21 -27.52
CA LEU A 355 8.32 24.26 -27.15
C LEU A 355 7.66 25.65 -27.09
N ALA A 356 6.61 25.86 -27.88
CA ALA A 356 5.80 27.08 -27.90
C ALA A 356 4.53 26.97 -27.02
N ASP A 357 4.52 26.07 -26.03
CA ASP A 357 3.37 25.95 -25.13
C ASP A 357 3.15 27.23 -24.31
N LYS A 358 1.89 27.52 -23.97
CA LYS A 358 1.56 28.64 -23.08
C LYS A 358 2.12 28.43 -21.67
N SER A 359 2.23 27.17 -21.24
CA SER A 359 2.78 26.85 -19.93
C SER A 359 4.30 26.68 -20.00
N VAL A 360 5.02 27.54 -19.29
CA VAL A 360 6.49 27.45 -19.14
C VAL A 360 6.92 26.09 -18.59
N LEU A 361 6.11 25.49 -17.70
CA LEU A 361 6.37 24.16 -17.16
C LEU A 361 6.33 23.09 -18.27
N VAL A 362 5.37 23.17 -19.18
CA VAL A 362 5.28 22.25 -20.32
C VAL A 362 6.49 22.44 -21.24
N CYS A 363 6.85 23.68 -21.59
CA CYS A 363 8.05 23.96 -22.38
C CYS A 363 9.32 23.38 -21.74
N LYS A 364 9.49 23.55 -20.42
CA LYS A 364 10.61 22.99 -19.66
C LYS A 364 10.68 21.46 -19.79
N ASN A 365 9.57 20.75 -19.58
CA ASN A 365 9.57 19.29 -19.68
C ASN A 365 9.74 18.80 -21.13
N ALA A 366 9.23 19.54 -22.13
CA ALA A 366 9.47 19.23 -23.53
C ALA A 366 10.97 19.34 -23.89
N ILE A 367 11.66 20.38 -23.41
CA ILE A 367 13.12 20.52 -23.56
C ILE A 367 13.86 19.36 -22.89
N GLN A 368 13.45 18.96 -21.68
CA GLN A 368 14.06 17.83 -20.97
C GLN A 368 13.88 16.50 -21.72
N LEU A 369 12.71 16.30 -22.35
CA LEU A 369 12.49 15.13 -23.20
C LEU A 369 13.39 15.14 -24.43
N LEU A 370 13.50 16.28 -25.13
CA LEU A 370 14.40 16.42 -26.30
C LEU A 370 15.87 16.17 -25.92
N ALA A 371 16.31 16.71 -24.78
CA ALA A 371 17.64 16.41 -24.25
C ALA A 371 17.84 14.92 -23.97
N SER A 372 16.80 14.24 -23.45
CA SER A 372 16.83 12.80 -23.20
C SER A 372 16.86 11.99 -24.51
N PHE A 373 16.19 12.42 -25.57
CA PHE A 373 16.31 11.83 -26.91
C PHE A 373 17.72 11.95 -27.47
N LEU A 374 18.34 13.12 -27.36
CA LEU A 374 19.72 13.33 -27.82
C LEU A 374 20.69 12.43 -27.06
N ALA A 375 20.54 12.32 -25.74
CA ALA A 375 21.39 11.49 -24.89
C ALA A 375 21.17 9.97 -25.09
N ASN A 376 19.97 9.55 -25.48
CA ASN A 376 19.58 8.14 -25.65
C ASN A 376 19.24 7.79 -27.10
N ASN A 377 19.86 8.47 -28.06
CA ASN A 377 19.58 8.28 -29.48
C ASN A 377 20.02 6.88 -29.96
N PRO A 378 19.13 6.05 -30.50
CA PRO A 378 19.48 4.70 -30.97
C PRO A 378 20.09 4.69 -32.38
N PHE A 379 20.04 5.81 -33.12
CA PHE A 379 20.41 5.83 -34.54
C PHE A 379 21.91 6.03 -34.79
N SER A 380 22.53 7.02 -34.13
CA SER A 380 23.93 7.38 -34.36
C SER A 380 24.49 8.27 -33.25
N CYS A 381 25.78 8.14 -32.96
CA CYS A 381 26.53 9.07 -32.11
C CYS A 381 26.88 10.39 -32.82
N LYS A 382 26.73 10.44 -34.15
CA LYS A 382 26.92 11.63 -34.98
C LYS A 382 25.62 11.93 -35.73
N LEU A 383 25.10 13.13 -35.51
CA LEU A 383 23.82 13.58 -36.08
C LEU A 383 23.98 14.66 -37.16
N SER A 384 25.21 14.92 -37.63
CA SER A 384 25.42 15.93 -38.67
C SER A 384 24.93 15.42 -40.02
N ASP A 385 24.34 16.31 -40.83
CA ASP A 385 23.86 15.96 -42.18
C ASP A 385 25.00 15.40 -43.05
N ALA A 386 26.22 15.93 -42.92
CA ALA A 386 27.39 15.47 -43.65
C ALA A 386 27.78 14.03 -43.26
N ASP A 387 27.71 13.67 -41.98
CA ASP A 387 28.01 12.32 -41.51
C ASP A 387 26.92 11.31 -41.91
N LEU A 388 25.66 11.76 -42.03
CA LEU A 388 24.52 10.90 -42.37
C LEU A 388 24.28 10.73 -43.88
N ALA A 389 24.75 11.67 -44.72
CA ALA A 389 24.54 11.65 -46.16
C ALA A 389 25.12 10.41 -46.85
N GLY A 390 26.35 10.02 -46.49
CA GLY A 390 27.02 8.85 -47.05
C GLY A 390 26.30 7.53 -46.72
N PRO A 391 26.04 7.21 -45.43
CA PRO A 391 25.24 6.05 -45.03
C PRO A 391 23.86 6.01 -45.69
N LEU A 392 23.16 7.15 -45.76
CA LEU A 392 21.85 7.24 -46.40
C LEU A 392 21.92 6.85 -47.89
N GLN A 393 22.87 7.40 -48.63
CA GLN A 393 23.05 7.09 -50.05
C GLN A 393 23.34 5.60 -50.27
N LYS A 394 24.14 4.99 -49.38
CA LYS A 394 24.44 3.55 -49.39
C LYS A 394 23.19 2.69 -49.21
N GLU A 395 22.36 3.00 -48.21
CA GLU A 395 21.13 2.25 -47.95
C GLU A 395 20.06 2.49 -49.04
N ILE A 396 20.00 3.68 -49.63
CA ILE A 396 19.15 3.95 -50.81
C ILE A 396 19.56 3.06 -51.99
N GLN A 397 20.86 2.95 -52.29
CA GLN A 397 21.34 2.10 -53.37
C GLN A 397 21.01 0.62 -53.10
N LYS A 398 21.27 0.15 -51.89
CA LYS A 398 20.93 -1.22 -51.47
C LYS A 398 19.44 -1.52 -51.61
N LEU A 399 18.57 -0.57 -51.23
CA LEU A 399 17.12 -0.71 -51.41
C LEU A 399 16.72 -0.76 -52.89
N GLN A 400 17.38 0.02 -53.75
CA GLN A 400 17.16 -0.03 -55.20
C GLN A 400 17.57 -1.40 -55.79
N ASP A 401 18.72 -1.92 -55.38
CA ASP A 401 19.21 -3.23 -55.82
C ASP A 401 18.28 -4.37 -55.37
N MET A 402 17.82 -4.34 -54.11
CA MET A 402 16.83 -5.29 -53.60
C MET A 402 15.50 -5.22 -54.35
N ARG A 403 15.04 -4.02 -54.72
CA ARG A 403 13.83 -3.82 -55.53
C ARG A 403 14.02 -4.32 -56.97
N ALA A 404 15.21 -4.16 -57.54
CA ALA A 404 15.54 -4.69 -58.87
C ALA A 404 15.59 -6.23 -58.87
N GLN A 405 16.10 -6.85 -57.81
CA GLN A 405 16.13 -8.31 -57.62
C GLN A 405 14.74 -8.92 -57.33
N ARG A 406 13.81 -8.16 -56.76
CA ARG A 406 12.42 -8.61 -56.47
C ARG A 406 11.45 -8.47 -57.64
N ARG A 407 11.87 -7.93 -58.81
CA ARG A 407 11.01 -7.96 -60.01
C ARG A 407 10.90 -9.42 -60.48
N PRO A 408 9.70 -10.03 -60.49
CA PRO A 408 9.56 -11.41 -60.88
C PRO A 408 9.81 -11.55 -62.38
N LEU A 409 10.47 -12.65 -62.75
CA LEU A 409 10.49 -13.25 -64.09
C LEU A 409 9.04 -13.53 -64.55
N VAL A 410 8.28 -12.50 -64.92
CA VAL A 410 6.99 -12.63 -65.63
C VAL A 410 7.11 -11.90 -66.95
N LEU A 411 8.12 -12.23 -67.72
CA LEU A 411 8.22 -11.89 -69.14
C LEU A 411 9.25 -12.85 -69.72
N LEU A 412 8.81 -14.04 -70.14
CA LEU A 412 9.40 -14.85 -71.22
C LEU A 412 8.66 -16.19 -71.33
N GLN A 413 7.42 -16.17 -71.81
CA GLN A 413 6.87 -17.24 -72.66
C GLN A 413 5.92 -16.57 -73.67
N HIS A 414 6.43 -16.39 -74.89
CA HIS A 414 5.62 -16.21 -76.10
C HIS A 414 5.63 -17.54 -76.85
#